data_AF-G1SVN4-F1
#
_entry.id   AF-G1SVN4-F1
#
_cell.length_a   1.000
_cell.length_b   1.000
_cell.length_c   1.000
_cell.angle_alpha   90.00
_cell.angle_beta   90.00
_cell.angle_gamma   90.00
#
_symmetry.space_group_name_H-M   'P 1'
#
loop_
_entity.id
_entity.type
_entity.pdbx_description
1 polymer ?
#
loop_
_entity_poly.entity_id
_entity_poly.type
_entity_poly.pdbx_seq_one_letter_code
_entity_poly.pdbx_strand_id
1 'polypeptide(L)'
;QDPDLSSLQVGSACLAKHQDGLWHPARITDVDSGYYTVKFDSLLLKEAVVEGDGVLPPLRTEATESSDSESSDTDGASYARVVEPSAVDTGTCSSAFAGWEAHTRAIGSRLLAKMGYEFGKGLGRNLEGRVEPVQAVVLPRGKSLDQCAEILQKRAQGDGAGASRAPRSRGRGGGPGGAPPPRSLFDFLNEKLQGQAPGAPEAEVAPSRRGKDMYHASKSAKQALSLRLLQTEEKIERTQRDIRAIQEALARNTGRYSVAAAQLEEKLAGAQRRLGQLRAQEAGLQRAQSKADTHKKMTEF
;
A
#
# COMPACT_ATOMS: atom_id res chain seq x y z
N GLN A 1 12.48 2.46 -38.60
CA GLN A 1 13.11 1.13 -38.66
C GLN A 1 12.04 0.25 -39.22
N ASP A 2 12.15 -0.06 -40.51
CA ASP A 2 11.09 -0.76 -41.22
C ASP A 2 11.05 -2.20 -40.70
N PRO A 3 9.86 -2.76 -40.41
CA PRO A 3 9.74 -4.11 -39.92
C PRO A 3 10.29 -5.08 -40.97
N ASP A 4 11.14 -6.02 -40.55
CA ASP A 4 11.61 -7.08 -41.44
C ASP A 4 10.46 -8.07 -41.67
N LEU A 5 9.76 -7.91 -42.78
CA LEU A 5 8.61 -8.74 -43.17
C LEU A 5 9.03 -10.00 -43.93
N SER A 6 10.34 -10.25 -44.09
CA SER A 6 10.87 -11.36 -44.89
C SER A 6 10.50 -12.75 -44.35
N SER A 7 10.14 -12.85 -43.06
CA SER A 7 9.78 -14.11 -42.40
C SER A 7 8.27 -14.41 -42.43
N LEU A 8 7.44 -13.55 -43.00
CA LEU A 8 5.99 -13.67 -42.97
C LEU A 8 5.46 -14.37 -44.23
N GLN A 9 4.93 -15.57 -44.04
CA GLN A 9 4.32 -16.38 -45.10
C GLN A 9 2.90 -16.79 -44.70
N VAL A 10 2.11 -17.26 -45.67
CA VAL A 10 0.78 -17.83 -45.40
C VAL A 10 0.87 -18.90 -44.30
N GLY A 11 0.04 -18.78 -43.26
CA GLY A 11 0.03 -19.62 -42.06
C GLY A 11 0.85 -19.10 -40.89
N SER A 12 1.69 -18.07 -41.09
CA SER A 12 2.52 -17.51 -40.02
C SER A 12 1.69 -16.75 -38.99
N ALA A 13 2.05 -16.89 -37.71
CA ALA A 13 1.51 -16.03 -36.66
C ALA A 13 2.11 -14.63 -36.78
N CYS A 14 1.30 -13.59 -36.61
CA CYS A 14 1.71 -12.19 -36.68
C CYS A 14 0.85 -11.33 -35.75
N LEU A 15 1.28 -10.10 -35.48
CA LEU A 15 0.45 -9.06 -34.90
C LEU A 15 -0.08 -8.18 -36.02
N ALA A 16 -1.40 -7.99 -36.08
CA ALA A 16 -2.04 -7.15 -37.09
C ALA A 16 -2.79 -5.99 -36.45
N LYS A 17 -2.72 -4.82 -37.08
CA LYS A 17 -3.39 -3.61 -36.63
C LYS A 17 -4.86 -3.61 -37.07
N HIS A 18 -5.78 -3.52 -36.11
CA HIS A 18 -7.21 -3.49 -36.36
C HIS A 18 -7.74 -2.03 -36.42
N GLN A 19 -9.01 -1.84 -36.81
CA GLN A 19 -9.64 -0.51 -37.00
C GLN A 19 -9.73 0.31 -35.70
N ASP A 20 -9.64 -0.35 -34.55
CA ASP A 20 -9.53 0.27 -33.22
C ASP A 20 -8.16 0.89 -32.95
N GLY A 21 -7.20 0.73 -33.87
CA GLY A 21 -5.83 1.21 -33.73
C GLY A 21 -4.96 0.33 -32.83
N LEU A 22 -5.48 -0.80 -32.36
CA LEU A 22 -4.76 -1.75 -31.51
C LEU A 22 -4.16 -2.89 -32.34
N TRP A 23 -3.08 -3.47 -31.82
CA TRP A 23 -2.41 -4.62 -32.39
C TRP A 23 -2.94 -5.90 -31.76
N HIS A 24 -3.46 -6.81 -32.57
CA HIS A 24 -4.04 -8.08 -32.12
C HIS A 24 -3.30 -9.27 -32.73
N PRO A 25 -3.19 -10.40 -32.00
CA PRO A 25 -2.61 -11.62 -32.54
C PRO A 25 -3.51 -12.18 -33.66
N ALA A 26 -2.88 -12.52 -34.78
CA ALA A 26 -3.54 -13.00 -35.98
C ALA A 26 -2.65 -14.01 -36.73
N ARG A 27 -3.24 -14.68 -37.71
CA ARG A 27 -2.54 -15.57 -38.65
C ARG A 27 -2.77 -15.13 -40.07
N ILE A 28 -1.70 -15.11 -40.86
CA ILE A 28 -1.76 -14.73 -42.27
C ILE A 28 -2.46 -15.86 -43.03
N THR A 29 -3.56 -15.56 -43.71
CA THR A 29 -4.30 -16.51 -44.54
C THR A 29 -3.95 -16.39 -46.01
N ASP A 30 -3.55 -15.20 -46.45
CA ASP A 30 -3.16 -14.95 -47.84
C ASP A 30 -2.20 -13.77 -47.97
N VAL A 31 -1.35 -13.77 -49.01
CA VAL A 31 -0.37 -12.72 -49.28
C VAL A 31 -0.41 -12.34 -50.75
N ASP A 32 -0.93 -11.15 -51.05
CA ASP A 32 -1.09 -10.63 -52.40
C ASP A 32 -0.36 -9.31 -52.57
N SER A 33 0.77 -9.33 -53.30
CA SER A 33 1.48 -8.13 -53.79
C SER A 33 1.64 -6.98 -52.77
N GLY A 34 1.95 -7.30 -51.51
CA GLY A 34 2.16 -6.33 -50.42
C GLY A 34 0.98 -6.14 -49.46
N TYR A 35 -0.13 -6.81 -49.71
CA TYR A 35 -1.29 -6.90 -48.82
C TYR A 35 -1.33 -8.28 -48.14
N TYR A 36 -1.56 -8.29 -46.84
CA TYR A 36 -1.66 -9.49 -46.01
C TYR A 36 -3.11 -9.64 -45.55
N THR A 37 -3.75 -10.73 -45.92
CA THR A 37 -5.05 -11.10 -45.34
C THR A 37 -4.77 -11.85 -44.05
N VAL A 38 -5.33 -11.36 -42.95
CA VAL A 38 -5.10 -11.91 -41.62
C VAL A 38 -6.41 -12.30 -40.95
N LYS A 39 -6.37 -13.45 -40.28
CA LYS A 39 -7.43 -13.94 -39.41
C LYS A 39 -7.01 -13.75 -37.95
N PHE A 40 -7.73 -12.91 -37.22
CA PHE A 40 -7.47 -12.68 -35.80
C PHE A 40 -7.81 -13.93 -34.97
N ASP A 41 -7.04 -14.16 -33.90
CA ASP A 41 -7.32 -15.25 -32.95
C ASP A 41 -8.59 -14.99 -32.12
N SER A 42 -8.97 -13.70 -31.99
CA SER A 42 -10.21 -13.30 -31.34
C SER A 42 -11.41 -13.52 -32.27
N LEU A 43 -12.35 -14.38 -31.86
CA LEU A 43 -13.60 -14.66 -32.59
C LEU A 43 -14.52 -13.44 -32.77
N LEU A 44 -14.23 -12.35 -32.06
CA LEU A 44 -14.99 -11.10 -32.13
C LEU A 44 -14.50 -10.19 -33.27
N LEU A 45 -13.30 -10.44 -33.79
CA LEU A 45 -12.69 -9.63 -34.85
C LEU A 45 -12.83 -10.37 -36.18
N LYS A 46 -13.32 -9.65 -37.19
CA LYS A 46 -13.46 -10.18 -38.55
C LYS A 46 -12.11 -10.21 -39.26
N GLU A 47 -11.97 -11.09 -40.24
CA GLU A 47 -10.82 -11.12 -41.15
C GLU A 47 -10.62 -9.74 -41.78
N ALA A 48 -9.36 -9.32 -41.86
CA ALA A 48 -8.98 -8.00 -42.35
C ALA A 48 -7.80 -8.11 -43.32
N VAL A 49 -7.78 -7.20 -44.30
CA VAL A 49 -6.67 -7.03 -45.22
C VAL A 49 -5.85 -5.84 -44.74
N VAL A 50 -4.57 -6.07 -44.45
CA VAL A 50 -3.65 -5.09 -43.88
C VAL A 50 -2.41 -4.96 -44.75
N GLU A 51 -1.91 -3.73 -44.90
CA GLU A 51 -0.67 -3.43 -45.60
C GLU A 51 0.56 -3.79 -44.75
N GLY A 52 1.76 -3.76 -45.33
CA GLY A 52 3.01 -4.07 -44.62
C GLY A 52 3.27 -3.23 -43.35
N ASP A 53 2.75 -2.00 -43.26
CA ASP A 53 2.85 -1.16 -42.04
C ASP A 53 1.86 -1.60 -40.93
N GLY A 54 0.87 -2.41 -41.30
CA GLY A 54 -0.17 -2.95 -40.40
C GLY A 54 0.11 -4.37 -39.90
N VAL A 55 1.28 -4.95 -40.20
CA VAL A 55 1.65 -6.33 -39.82
C VAL A 55 3.04 -6.37 -39.19
N LEU A 56 3.16 -7.07 -38.06
CA LEU A 56 4.41 -7.26 -37.35
C LEU A 56 4.68 -8.75 -37.07
N PRO A 57 5.93 -9.22 -37.23
CA PRO A 57 6.33 -10.55 -36.76
C PRO A 57 6.08 -10.74 -35.26
N PRO A 58 5.80 -11.97 -34.81
CA PRO A 58 5.54 -12.25 -33.40
C PRO A 58 6.85 -12.07 -32.62
N LEU A 59 6.82 -11.22 -31.58
CA LEU A 59 8.01 -10.88 -30.78
C LEU A 59 8.52 -12.02 -29.88
N ARG A 60 7.86 -13.20 -29.91
CA ARG A 60 8.23 -14.38 -29.12
C ARG A 60 7.89 -15.67 -29.88
N THR A 61 8.92 -16.42 -30.23
CA THR A 61 8.84 -17.84 -30.61
C THR A 61 8.64 -18.67 -29.34
N GLU A 62 7.42 -18.71 -28.81
CA GLU A 62 7.09 -19.76 -27.84
C GLU A 62 6.73 -21.00 -28.65
N ALA A 63 7.70 -21.91 -28.77
CA ALA A 63 7.45 -23.25 -29.26
C ALA A 63 6.35 -23.87 -28.39
N THR A 64 5.32 -24.39 -29.05
CA THR A 64 4.40 -25.36 -28.45
C THR A 64 5.18 -26.63 -28.16
N GLU A 65 5.89 -26.67 -27.03
CA GLU A 65 6.56 -27.87 -26.53
C GLU A 65 5.54 -28.68 -25.73
N SER A 66 4.83 -29.56 -26.44
CA SER A 66 4.17 -30.72 -25.86
C SER A 66 5.26 -31.68 -25.40
N SER A 67 5.58 -31.66 -24.10
CA SER A 67 6.55 -32.58 -23.50
C SER A 67 5.81 -33.75 -22.87
N ASP A 68 5.63 -34.82 -23.67
CA ASP A 68 5.37 -36.17 -23.19
C ASP A 68 6.68 -36.72 -22.61
N SER A 69 6.69 -37.03 -21.31
CA SER A 69 7.75 -37.81 -20.68
C SER A 69 7.13 -39.02 -20.03
N GLU A 70 7.14 -40.11 -20.80
CA GLU A 70 6.97 -41.47 -20.34
C GLU A 70 8.19 -41.87 -19.48
N SER A 71 7.95 -42.22 -18.22
CA SER A 71 8.88 -43.05 -17.45
C SER A 71 8.08 -44.20 -16.87
N SER A 72 8.41 -45.39 -17.35
CA SER A 72 7.91 -46.65 -16.86
C SER A 72 8.84 -47.12 -15.76
N ASP A 73 8.31 -47.42 -14.57
CA ASP A 73 8.92 -48.32 -13.58
C ASP A 73 7.86 -48.86 -12.61
N THR A 74 7.41 -50.08 -12.97
CA THR A 74 7.02 -51.27 -12.20
C THR A 74 6.42 -51.20 -10.78
N ASP A 75 5.29 -51.92 -10.69
CA ASP A 75 4.72 -52.74 -9.60
C ASP A 75 4.15 -52.09 -8.32
N GLY A 76 2.82 -51.97 -8.33
CA GLY A 76 2.01 -52.97 -7.62
C GLY A 76 1.81 -52.79 -6.12
N ALA A 77 0.88 -51.91 -5.72
CA ALA A 77 -0.15 -52.26 -4.73
C ALA A 77 -1.17 -51.12 -4.54
N SER A 78 -2.44 -51.53 -4.55
CA SER A 78 -3.57 -50.84 -3.92
C SER A 78 -4.18 -49.66 -4.69
N TYR A 79 -5.16 -50.00 -5.51
CA TYR A 79 -6.31 -49.17 -5.83
C TYR A 79 -6.74 -48.33 -4.61
N ALA A 80 -6.60 -47.02 -4.68
CA ALA A 80 -7.35 -46.12 -3.81
C ALA A 80 -8.52 -45.62 -4.66
N ARG A 81 -9.70 -46.22 -4.39
CA ARG A 81 -10.96 -45.87 -5.03
C ARG A 81 -11.19 -44.37 -5.00
N VAL A 82 -11.80 -43.89 -6.09
CA VAL A 82 -12.69 -42.73 -6.09
C VAL A 82 -13.69 -42.92 -4.95
N VAL A 83 -13.42 -42.30 -3.81
CA VAL A 83 -14.45 -42.00 -2.83
C VAL A 83 -15.01 -40.68 -3.30
N GLU A 84 -16.16 -40.74 -4.00
CA GLU A 84 -17.06 -39.61 -4.03
C GLU A 84 -17.24 -39.15 -2.57
N PRO A 85 -16.99 -37.88 -2.24
CA PRO A 85 -17.42 -37.37 -0.96
C PRO A 85 -18.95 -37.39 -0.97
N SER A 86 -19.50 -38.47 -0.42
CA SER A 86 -20.85 -38.52 0.12
C SER A 86 -21.11 -37.19 0.82
N ALA A 87 -22.18 -36.51 0.40
CA ALA A 87 -22.65 -35.24 0.91
C ALA A 87 -22.51 -35.17 2.44
N VAL A 88 -21.38 -34.63 2.88
CA VAL A 88 -21.21 -34.13 4.24
C VAL A 88 -21.73 -32.71 4.18
N ASP A 89 -22.77 -32.46 4.97
CA ASP A 89 -23.44 -31.17 5.10
C ASP A 89 -22.40 -30.04 5.07
N THR A 90 -22.41 -29.31 3.95
CA THR A 90 -21.55 -28.17 3.68
C THR A 90 -21.98 -27.02 4.56
N GLY A 91 -21.53 -27.08 5.81
CA GLY A 91 -21.57 -25.99 6.76
C GLY A 91 -20.82 -24.79 6.18
N THR A 92 -21.61 -23.84 5.65
CA THR A 92 -21.24 -22.44 5.41
C THR A 92 -20.00 -22.21 4.55
N CYS A 93 -20.00 -22.71 3.32
CA CYS A 93 -19.28 -22.06 2.23
C CYS A 93 -20.24 -21.91 1.07
N SER A 94 -20.46 -20.66 0.65
CA SER A 94 -21.34 -20.39 -0.48
C SER A 94 -20.86 -21.18 -1.69
N SER A 95 -21.80 -21.74 -2.43
CA SER A 95 -21.62 -22.48 -3.69
C SER A 95 -20.76 -21.75 -4.76
N ALA A 96 -20.31 -20.52 -4.48
CA ALA A 96 -19.53 -19.66 -5.36
C ALA A 96 -18.01 -19.63 -5.08
N PHE A 97 -17.52 -20.18 -3.96
CA PHE A 97 -16.07 -20.16 -3.68
C PHE A 97 -15.32 -21.03 -4.70
N ALA A 98 -14.27 -20.46 -5.31
CA ALA A 98 -13.52 -21.06 -6.43
C ALA A 98 -14.30 -21.19 -7.76
N GLY A 99 -15.44 -20.49 -7.94
CA GLY A 99 -16.20 -20.53 -9.20
C GLY A 99 -15.42 -20.06 -10.44
N TRP A 100 -14.39 -19.22 -10.26
CA TRP A 100 -13.46 -18.81 -11.32
C TRP A 100 -12.61 -19.96 -11.87
N GLU A 101 -12.48 -21.08 -11.14
CA GLU A 101 -11.70 -22.22 -11.58
C GLU A 101 -12.37 -23.07 -12.64
N ALA A 102 -13.68 -22.92 -12.84
CA ALA A 102 -14.37 -23.49 -13.99
C ALA A 102 -13.77 -23.00 -15.32
N HIS A 103 -13.11 -21.85 -15.32
CA HIS A 103 -12.49 -21.24 -16.50
C HIS A 103 -10.95 -21.28 -16.46
N THR A 104 -10.33 -21.97 -15.51
CA THR A 104 -8.86 -22.07 -15.39
C THR A 104 -8.40 -23.49 -15.07
N ARG A 105 -7.10 -23.79 -15.16
CA ARG A 105 -6.55 -25.13 -14.90
C ARG A 105 -6.44 -25.46 -13.40
N ALA A 106 -7.34 -24.91 -12.56
CA ALA A 106 -7.37 -25.12 -11.11
C ALA A 106 -6.02 -24.87 -10.41
N ILE A 107 -5.20 -23.93 -10.91
CA ILE A 107 -3.87 -23.63 -10.34
C ILE A 107 -4.02 -22.99 -8.96
N GLY A 108 -5.05 -22.17 -8.75
CA GLY A 108 -5.33 -21.49 -7.49
C GLY A 108 -5.63 -22.46 -6.35
N SER A 109 -6.58 -23.37 -6.55
CA SER A 109 -6.98 -24.38 -5.56
C SER A 109 -5.87 -25.37 -5.29
N ARG A 110 -5.10 -25.78 -6.31
CA ARG A 110 -3.89 -26.60 -6.13
C ARG A 110 -2.86 -25.92 -5.25
N LEU A 111 -2.63 -24.62 -5.44
CA LEU A 111 -1.71 -23.85 -4.59
C LEU A 111 -2.26 -23.71 -3.17
N LEU A 112 -3.56 -23.41 -3.02
CA LEU A 112 -4.21 -23.32 -1.72
C LEU A 112 -4.09 -24.63 -0.95
N ALA A 113 -4.41 -25.77 -1.57
CA ALA A 113 -4.25 -27.09 -0.97
C ALA A 113 -2.79 -27.38 -0.56
N LYS A 114 -1.82 -27.02 -1.40
CA LYS A 114 -0.39 -27.15 -1.08
C LYS A 114 0.04 -26.30 0.12
N MET A 115 -0.62 -25.16 0.33
CA MET A 115 -0.40 -24.28 1.48
C MET A 115 -1.22 -24.67 2.72
N GLY A 116 -1.90 -25.83 2.69
CA GLY A 116 -2.67 -26.35 3.81
C GLY A 116 -4.08 -25.77 3.94
N TYR A 117 -4.65 -25.24 2.86
CA TYR A 117 -6.05 -24.84 2.82
C TYR A 117 -6.96 -26.07 2.77
N GLU A 118 -7.87 -26.18 3.71
CA GLU A 118 -8.97 -27.14 3.67
C GLU A 118 -10.24 -26.42 3.20
N PHE A 119 -10.96 -27.03 2.25
CA PHE A 119 -12.20 -26.46 1.74
C PHE A 119 -13.19 -26.22 2.87
N GLY A 120 -13.71 -25.00 2.97
CA GLY A 120 -14.62 -24.62 4.06
C GLY A 120 -13.95 -24.01 5.29
N LYS A 121 -12.61 -24.01 5.36
CA LYS A 121 -11.85 -23.52 6.51
C LYS A 121 -10.89 -22.40 6.15
N GLY A 122 -10.29 -21.81 7.18
CA GLY A 122 -9.30 -20.76 7.02
C GLY A 122 -7.91 -21.28 6.66
N LEU A 123 -7.11 -20.46 5.98
CA LEU A 123 -5.68 -20.74 5.81
C LEU A 123 -4.92 -20.52 7.12
N GLY A 124 -3.99 -21.41 7.48
CA GLY A 124 -3.10 -21.28 8.64
C GLY A 124 -2.95 -22.57 9.44
N ARG A 125 -1.96 -22.63 10.35
CA ARG A 125 -1.60 -23.84 11.12
C ARG A 125 -2.78 -24.43 11.92
N ASN A 126 -3.69 -23.57 12.37
CA ASN A 126 -4.86 -23.94 13.16
C ASN A 126 -6.18 -23.77 12.38
N LEU A 127 -6.12 -23.55 11.06
CA LEU A 127 -7.29 -23.32 10.21
C LEU A 127 -8.12 -22.06 10.59
N GLU A 128 -7.47 -21.11 11.26
CA GLU A 128 -8.06 -19.86 11.80
C GLU A 128 -8.16 -18.72 10.77
N GLY A 129 -7.67 -18.93 9.55
CA GLY A 129 -7.77 -17.93 8.49
C GLY A 129 -9.21 -17.53 8.17
N ARG A 130 -9.39 -16.37 7.55
CA ARG A 130 -10.71 -15.93 7.10
C ARG A 130 -11.20 -16.82 5.97
N VAL A 131 -12.38 -17.41 6.16
CA VAL A 131 -13.07 -18.23 5.15
C VAL A 131 -13.77 -17.33 4.12
N GLU A 132 -14.36 -16.24 4.57
CA GLU A 132 -15.09 -15.33 3.71
C GLU A 132 -14.16 -14.34 2.98
N PRO A 133 -14.36 -14.14 1.66
CA PRO A 133 -13.64 -13.10 0.91
C PRO A 133 -13.79 -11.72 1.56
N VAL A 134 -12.70 -10.96 1.61
CA VAL A 134 -12.73 -9.58 2.11
C VAL A 134 -13.50 -8.70 1.13
N GLN A 135 -14.61 -8.14 1.58
CA GLN A 135 -15.41 -7.22 0.77
C GLN A 135 -14.63 -5.93 0.49
N ALA A 136 -14.53 -5.57 -0.79
CA ALA A 136 -13.94 -4.29 -1.18
C ALA A 136 -14.90 -3.14 -0.83
N VAL A 137 -14.47 -2.25 0.05
CA VAL A 137 -15.18 -1.01 0.38
C VAL A 137 -14.61 0.13 -0.46
N VAL A 138 -15.41 0.68 -1.36
CA VAL A 138 -14.99 1.83 -2.18
C VAL A 138 -14.98 3.08 -1.30
N LEU A 139 -13.78 3.65 -1.09
CA LEU A 139 -13.60 4.88 -0.35
C LEU A 139 -13.83 6.12 -1.24
N PRO A 140 -14.35 7.23 -0.68
CA PRO A 140 -14.48 8.48 -1.42
C PRO A 140 -13.13 8.98 -1.95
N ARG A 141 -13.11 9.42 -3.22
CA ARG A 141 -11.90 9.98 -3.85
C ARG A 141 -11.47 11.28 -3.16
N GLY A 142 -10.16 11.50 -3.05
CA GLY A 142 -9.58 12.73 -2.52
C GLY A 142 -9.64 12.90 -0.99
N LYS A 143 -9.98 11.84 -0.24
CA LYS A 143 -10.00 11.83 1.23
C LYS A 143 -8.89 10.94 1.79
N SER A 144 -8.33 11.32 2.94
CA SER A 144 -7.35 10.50 3.65
C SER A 144 -7.98 9.23 4.22
N LEU A 145 -7.17 8.20 4.46
CA LEU A 145 -7.63 6.96 5.09
C LEU A 145 -8.22 7.21 6.48
N ASP A 146 -7.67 8.16 7.23
CA ASP A 146 -8.17 8.56 8.55
C ASP A 146 -9.59 9.13 8.47
N GLN A 147 -9.84 10.00 7.48
CA GLN A 147 -11.17 10.58 7.27
C GLN A 147 -12.17 9.53 6.78
N CYS A 148 -11.72 8.58 5.97
CA CYS A 148 -12.51 7.44 5.53
C CYS A 148 -12.88 6.52 6.71
N ALA A 149 -11.94 6.23 7.60
CA ALA A 149 -12.18 5.46 8.81
C ALA A 149 -13.17 6.17 9.74
N GLU A 150 -13.04 7.49 9.92
CA GLU A 150 -13.97 8.29 10.72
C GLU A 150 -15.40 8.29 10.12
N ILE A 151 -15.53 8.40 8.79
CA ILE A 151 -16.83 8.31 8.11
C ILE A 151 -17.48 6.93 8.32
N LEU A 152 -16.70 5.86 8.22
CA LEU A 152 -17.18 4.50 8.46
C LEU A 152 -17.62 4.29 9.92
N GLN A 153 -16.85 4.80 10.88
CA GLN A 153 -17.19 4.71 12.30
C GLN A 153 -18.45 5.51 12.65
N LYS A 154 -18.59 6.74 12.13
CA LYS A 154 -19.80 7.55 12.33
C LYS A 154 -21.03 6.89 11.72
N ARG A 155 -20.89 6.24 10.57
CA ARG A 155 -21.99 5.48 9.93
C ARG A 155 -22.37 4.25 10.75
N ALA A 156 -21.40 3.53 11.31
CA ALA A 156 -21.65 2.38 12.18
C ALA A 156 -22.29 2.75 13.52
N GLN A 157 -21.99 3.93 14.08
CA GLN A 157 -22.60 4.43 15.32
C GLN A 157 -23.99 5.07 15.12
N GLY A 158 -24.35 5.43 13.87
CA GLY A 158 -25.60 6.12 13.55
C GLY A 158 -26.82 5.23 13.32
N ASP A 159 -26.66 3.90 13.28
CA ASP A 159 -27.73 2.98 12.84
C ASP A 159 -28.63 2.46 13.99
N GLY A 160 -28.80 3.29 15.02
CA GLY A 160 -29.58 2.97 16.22
C GLY A 160 -30.81 3.85 16.45
N ALA A 161 -31.22 4.72 15.52
CA ALA A 161 -32.45 5.49 15.67
C ALA A 161 -32.96 6.07 14.35
N GLY A 162 -34.10 5.53 13.89
CA GLY A 162 -35.25 6.31 13.44
C GLY A 162 -35.11 7.22 12.21
N ALA A 163 -35.89 6.90 11.18
CA ALA A 163 -36.20 7.77 10.05
C ALA A 163 -36.53 9.22 10.47
N SER A 164 -35.94 10.20 9.76
CA SER A 164 -36.66 11.26 9.03
C SER A 164 -35.84 12.56 8.88
N ARG A 165 -35.64 12.96 7.62
CA ARG A 165 -36.01 14.26 7.01
C ARG A 165 -34.93 14.72 6.04
N ALA A 166 -35.32 14.71 4.76
CA ALA A 166 -34.64 15.43 3.70
C ALA A 166 -34.55 16.93 4.03
N PRO A 167 -33.41 17.60 3.82
CA PRO A 167 -33.36 19.05 3.88
C PRO A 167 -34.06 19.62 2.65
N ARG A 168 -35.15 20.34 2.89
CA ARG A 168 -35.93 21.04 1.86
C ARG A 168 -35.05 22.11 1.22
N SER A 169 -34.88 22.01 -0.09
CA SER A 169 -34.41 23.11 -0.94
C SER A 169 -35.39 24.27 -0.83
N ARG A 170 -34.99 25.36 -0.16
CA ARG A 170 -35.57 26.69 -0.37
C ARG A 170 -34.71 27.40 -1.39
N GLY A 171 -35.21 27.44 -2.63
CA GLY A 171 -34.74 28.42 -3.59
C GLY A 171 -35.31 29.79 -3.28
N ARG A 172 -34.47 30.83 -3.40
CA ARG A 172 -34.62 31.97 -4.33
C ARG A 172 -34.07 33.27 -3.72
N GLY A 173 -33.14 33.92 -4.43
CA GLY A 173 -32.92 35.37 -4.30
C GLY A 173 -31.47 35.85 -4.40
N GLY A 174 -31.01 36.05 -5.64
CA GLY A 174 -30.13 37.13 -6.16
C GLY A 174 -29.14 37.90 -5.28
N GLY A 175 -27.88 37.97 -5.75
CA GLY A 175 -26.93 39.05 -5.46
C GLY A 175 -25.48 38.67 -5.78
N PRO A 176 -24.78 39.36 -6.72
CA PRO A 176 -23.38 39.09 -7.03
C PRO A 176 -22.50 39.84 -6.02
N GLY A 177 -21.72 39.11 -5.23
CA GLY A 177 -20.85 39.72 -4.23
C GLY A 177 -20.11 38.66 -3.44
N GLY A 178 -19.21 37.92 -4.11
CA GLY A 178 -18.38 36.90 -3.48
C GLY A 178 -17.39 37.55 -2.52
N ALA A 179 -17.73 37.54 -1.23
CA ALA A 179 -16.77 37.71 -0.15
C ALA A 179 -15.66 36.65 -0.27
N PRO A 180 -14.38 36.99 -0.03
CA PRO A 180 -13.29 36.03 -0.12
C PRO A 180 -13.50 34.88 0.88
N PRO A 181 -13.08 33.65 0.55
CA PRO A 181 -13.26 32.49 1.41
C PRO A 181 -12.63 32.73 2.80
N PRO A 182 -13.23 32.18 3.87
CA PRO A 182 -12.66 32.32 5.21
C PRO A 182 -11.26 31.70 5.22
N ARG A 183 -10.28 32.49 5.66
CA ARG A 183 -8.87 32.09 5.73
C ARG A 183 -8.75 30.75 6.47
N SER A 184 -8.24 29.74 5.79
CA SER A 184 -7.94 28.44 6.36
C SER A 184 -6.70 28.56 7.26
N LEU A 185 -6.61 27.71 8.29
CA LEU A 185 -5.41 27.63 9.15
C LEU A 185 -4.14 27.35 8.33
N PHE A 186 -4.29 26.70 7.18
CA PHE A 186 -3.23 26.46 6.22
C PHE A 186 -2.81 27.73 5.45
N ASP A 187 -3.75 28.65 5.20
CA ASP A 187 -3.43 29.95 4.60
C ASP A 187 -2.59 30.79 5.57
N PHE A 188 -2.94 30.76 6.86
CA PHE A 188 -2.15 31.41 7.91
C PHE A 188 -0.75 30.80 8.06
N LEU A 189 -0.61 29.48 7.99
CA LEU A 189 0.69 28.81 8.02
C LEU A 189 1.52 29.15 6.78
N ASN A 190 0.91 29.17 5.60
CA ASN A 190 1.58 29.51 4.35
C ASN A 190 2.06 30.97 4.36
N GLU A 191 1.24 31.89 4.89
CA GLU A 191 1.61 33.31 5.09
C GLU A 191 2.78 33.47 6.07
N LYS A 192 2.88 32.61 7.10
CA LYS A 192 3.96 32.64 8.10
C LYS A 192 5.22 31.88 7.72
N LEU A 193 5.14 30.92 6.80
CA LEU A 193 6.30 30.19 6.25
C LEU A 193 6.93 30.89 5.04
N GLN A 194 6.17 31.69 4.29
CA GLN A 194 6.63 32.34 3.05
C GLN A 194 7.22 33.75 3.22
N GLY A 195 7.33 34.27 4.45
CA GLY A 195 7.91 35.60 4.66
C GLY A 195 9.44 35.61 4.56
N GLN A 196 10.02 35.98 3.41
CA GLN A 196 10.96 37.12 3.25
C GLN A 196 11.70 37.14 1.88
N ALA A 197 11.47 38.18 1.05
CA ALA A 197 12.47 39.00 0.29
C ALA A 197 11.80 39.89 -0.81
N PRO A 198 12.40 41.01 -1.27
CA PRO A 198 12.82 42.20 -0.51
C PRO A 198 12.31 43.54 -1.15
N GLY A 199 12.26 44.62 -0.36
CA GLY A 199 11.99 45.99 -0.83
C GLY A 199 11.83 46.99 0.33
N ALA A 200 12.96 47.53 0.80
CA ALA A 200 13.14 48.49 1.91
C ALA A 200 12.54 49.90 1.60
N PRO A 201 12.44 50.89 2.54
CA PRO A 201 13.22 51.01 3.79
C PRO A 201 12.49 51.46 5.08
N GLU A 202 13.23 51.21 6.17
CA GLU A 202 13.26 51.81 7.51
C GLU A 202 12.10 52.69 8.00
N ALA A 203 11.48 52.22 9.09
CA ALA A 203 11.15 53.07 10.22
C ALA A 203 11.31 52.23 11.50
N GLU A 204 12.25 52.64 12.36
CA GLU A 204 12.35 52.16 13.72
C GLU A 204 11.05 52.40 14.48
N VAL A 205 10.32 51.33 14.82
CA VAL A 205 9.46 51.31 15.99
C VAL A 205 9.48 49.89 16.56
N ALA A 206 10.22 49.69 17.65
CA ALA A 206 10.04 48.53 18.51
C ALA A 206 8.56 48.46 18.91
N PRO A 207 7.82 47.37 18.64
CA PRO A 207 6.47 47.28 19.14
C PRO A 207 6.59 47.08 20.64
N SER A 208 6.16 48.09 21.40
CA SER A 208 5.88 47.97 22.83
C SER A 208 4.95 46.78 23.04
N ARG A 209 5.54 45.63 23.39
CA ARG A 209 4.81 44.37 23.59
C ARG A 209 4.03 44.51 24.88
N ARG A 210 2.73 44.78 24.75
CA ARG A 210 1.77 44.74 25.86
C ARG A 210 1.93 43.41 26.59
N GLY A 211 2.04 43.46 27.92
CA GLY A 211 2.43 42.34 28.79
C GLY A 211 1.59 41.05 28.72
N LYS A 212 0.54 40.97 27.89
CA LYS A 212 -0.26 39.76 27.68
C LYS A 212 0.43 38.69 26.81
N ASP A 213 1.31 39.08 25.88
CA ASP A 213 1.98 38.12 24.98
C ASP A 213 3.13 37.34 25.67
N MET A 214 3.65 37.85 26.78
CA MET A 214 4.69 37.17 27.57
C MET A 214 4.16 35.93 28.32
N TYR A 215 2.88 35.92 28.72
CA TYR A 215 2.29 34.80 29.48
C TYR A 215 2.01 33.56 28.63
N HIS A 216 1.91 33.69 27.30
CA HIS A 216 1.75 32.56 26.40
C HIS A 216 3.08 31.96 25.93
N ALA A 217 4.16 32.76 25.91
CA ALA A 217 5.50 32.27 25.58
C ALA A 217 6.02 31.23 26.59
N SER A 218 5.73 31.41 27.88
CA SER A 218 6.12 30.46 28.93
C SER A 218 5.34 29.13 28.87
N LYS A 219 4.05 29.18 28.50
CA LYS A 219 3.23 27.98 28.26
C LYS A 219 3.72 27.21 27.03
N SER A 220 4.03 27.92 25.94
CA SER A 220 4.60 27.33 24.73
C SER A 220 5.98 26.71 24.99
N ALA A 221 6.85 27.37 25.77
CA ALA A 221 8.15 26.82 26.15
C ALA A 221 8.05 25.55 27.02
N LYS A 222 7.09 25.49 27.95
CA LYS A 222 6.80 24.27 28.75
C LYS A 222 6.28 23.12 27.89
N GLN A 223 5.38 23.42 26.96
CA GLN A 223 4.88 22.43 26.00
C GLN A 223 6.02 21.91 25.11
N ALA A 224 6.90 22.78 24.62
CA ALA A 224 8.07 22.38 23.83
C ALA A 224 9.04 21.49 24.63
N LEU A 225 9.25 21.75 25.92
CA LEU A 225 10.08 20.91 26.78
C LEU A 225 9.45 19.52 27.00
N SER A 226 8.14 19.47 27.26
CA SER A 226 7.41 18.21 27.42
C SER A 226 7.43 17.35 26.14
N LEU A 227 7.23 17.96 24.97
CA LEU A 227 7.34 17.25 23.69
C LEU A 227 8.74 16.69 23.45
N ARG A 228 9.79 17.46 23.80
CA ARG A 228 11.18 16.98 23.70
C ARG A 228 11.45 15.80 24.63
N LEU A 229 10.86 15.80 25.83
CA LEU A 229 10.99 14.67 26.77
C LEU A 229 10.39 13.41 26.15
N LEU A 230 9.15 13.46 25.67
CA LEU A 230 8.47 12.35 25.01
C LEU A 230 9.26 11.82 23.80
N GLN A 231 9.74 12.72 22.94
CA GLN A 231 10.58 12.34 21.80
C GLN A 231 11.90 11.67 22.22
N THR A 232 12.46 12.08 23.36
CA THR A 232 13.70 11.49 23.89
C THR A 232 13.42 10.10 24.47
N GLU A 233 12.32 9.94 25.20
CA GLU A 233 11.86 8.65 25.72
C GLU A 233 11.59 7.64 24.60
N GLU A 234 10.91 8.07 23.52
CA GLU A 234 10.68 7.20 22.36
C GLU A 234 11.99 6.75 21.70
N LYS A 235 12.97 7.67 21.57
CA LYS A 235 14.31 7.32 21.08
C LYS A 235 15.02 6.34 22.01
N ILE A 236 14.88 6.49 23.33
CA ILE A 236 15.42 5.57 24.32
C ILE A 236 14.83 4.18 24.12
N GLU A 237 13.51 4.05 24.00
CA GLU A 237 12.84 2.76 23.79
C GLU A 237 13.26 2.10 22.47
N ARG A 238 13.34 2.86 21.38
CA ARG A 238 13.84 2.38 20.09
C ARG A 238 15.27 1.86 20.23
N THR A 239 16.16 2.62 20.85
CA THR A 239 17.56 2.22 21.07
C THR A 239 17.66 1.00 21.98
N GLN A 240 16.79 0.86 22.99
CA GLN A 240 16.73 -0.33 23.84
C GLN A 240 16.27 -1.57 23.06
N ARG A 241 15.29 -1.43 22.16
CA ARG A 241 14.87 -2.50 21.25
C ARG A 241 16.02 -2.92 20.34
N ASP A 242 16.76 -1.97 19.79
CA ASP A 242 17.93 -2.24 18.95
C ASP A 242 19.02 -3.00 19.74
N ILE A 243 19.29 -2.60 20.98
CA ILE A 243 20.26 -3.30 21.85
C ILE A 243 19.84 -4.76 22.06
N ARG A 244 18.55 -5.01 22.36
CA ARG A 244 18.03 -6.38 22.52
C ARG A 244 18.18 -7.19 21.22
N ALA A 245 17.81 -6.61 20.09
CA ALA A 245 17.94 -7.28 18.78
C ALA A 245 19.41 -7.60 18.43
N ILE A 246 20.36 -6.70 18.75
CA ILE A 246 21.80 -6.95 18.54
C ILE A 246 22.30 -8.05 19.50
N GLN A 247 21.85 -8.06 20.75
CA GLN A 247 22.18 -9.13 21.70
C GLN A 247 21.69 -10.50 21.24
N GLU A 248 20.47 -10.59 20.71
CA GLU A 248 19.92 -11.82 20.12
C GLU A 248 20.70 -12.25 18.87
N ALA A 249 21.11 -11.30 18.03
CA ALA A 249 21.97 -11.57 16.88
C ALA A 249 23.36 -12.08 17.29
N LEU A 250 23.93 -11.52 18.37
CA LEU A 250 25.19 -11.99 18.95
C LEU A 250 25.05 -13.43 19.43
N ALA A 251 24.02 -13.73 20.23
CA ALA A 251 23.78 -15.09 20.73
C ALA A 251 23.72 -16.12 19.58
N ARG A 252 23.08 -15.78 18.46
CA ARG A 252 23.01 -16.65 17.26
C ARG A 252 24.33 -16.81 16.51
N ASN A 253 25.20 -15.81 16.54
CA ASN A 253 26.47 -15.78 15.79
C ASN A 253 27.69 -16.24 16.62
N THR A 254 27.51 -16.49 17.92
CA THR A 254 28.57 -17.04 18.78
C THR A 254 29.13 -18.33 18.19
N GLY A 255 30.46 -18.39 18.04
CA GLY A 255 31.20 -19.59 17.61
C GLY A 255 31.29 -19.87 16.09
N ARG A 256 30.44 -19.27 15.23
CA ARG A 256 30.46 -19.54 13.78
C ARG A 256 31.08 -18.44 12.92
N TYR A 257 30.91 -17.17 13.30
CA TYR A 257 31.35 -16.04 12.50
C TYR A 257 32.06 -15.00 13.38
N SER A 258 33.36 -15.18 13.62
CA SER A 258 34.16 -14.32 14.51
C SER A 258 34.14 -12.84 14.07
N VAL A 259 34.30 -12.56 12.77
CA VAL A 259 34.29 -11.17 12.26
C VAL A 259 32.90 -10.54 12.39
N ALA A 260 31.83 -11.30 12.13
CA ALA A 260 30.46 -10.80 12.28
C ALA A 260 30.10 -10.55 13.76
N ALA A 261 30.57 -11.42 14.67
CA ALA A 261 30.43 -11.21 16.11
C ALA A 261 31.15 -9.93 16.57
N ALA A 262 32.40 -9.71 16.15
CA ALA A 262 33.14 -8.49 16.48
C ALA A 262 32.42 -7.21 15.99
N GLN A 263 31.87 -7.21 14.77
CA GLN A 263 31.09 -6.07 14.27
C GLN A 263 29.80 -5.84 15.05
N LEU A 264 29.12 -6.91 15.49
CA LEU A 264 27.91 -6.81 16.31
C LEU A 264 28.22 -6.30 17.72
N GLU A 265 29.35 -6.70 18.31
CA GLU A 265 29.86 -6.16 19.59
C GLU A 265 30.17 -4.67 19.49
N GLU A 266 30.82 -4.24 18.40
CA GLU A 266 31.07 -2.81 18.16
C GLU A 266 29.76 -2.02 18.04
N LYS A 267 28.78 -2.56 17.30
CA LYS A 267 27.44 -1.95 17.17
C LYS A 267 26.72 -1.89 18.51
N LEU A 268 26.84 -2.94 19.33
CA LEU A 268 26.26 -2.99 20.68
C LEU A 268 26.87 -1.91 21.57
N ALA A 269 28.20 -1.79 21.59
CA ALA A 269 28.89 -0.75 22.34
C ALA A 269 28.52 0.67 21.84
N GLY A 270 28.35 0.84 20.53
CA GLY A 270 27.85 2.08 19.94
C GLY A 270 26.42 2.41 20.38
N ALA A 271 25.51 1.44 20.34
CA ALA A 271 24.12 1.60 20.77
C ALA A 271 24.00 1.89 22.27
N GLN A 272 24.79 1.23 23.11
CA GLN A 272 24.87 1.49 24.55
C GLN A 272 25.36 2.92 24.86
N ARG A 273 26.39 3.41 24.15
CA ARG A 273 26.84 4.81 24.28
C ARG A 273 25.73 5.80 23.93
N ARG A 274 25.00 5.56 22.83
CA ARG A 274 23.84 6.40 22.44
C ARG A 274 22.73 6.37 23.49
N LEU A 275 22.42 5.19 24.04
CA LEU A 275 21.44 5.05 25.12
C LEU A 275 21.86 5.87 26.36
N GLY A 276 23.14 5.83 26.74
CA GLY A 276 23.68 6.66 27.83
C GLY A 276 23.53 8.15 27.57
N GLN A 277 23.84 8.60 26.34
CA GLN A 277 23.66 10.00 25.94
C GLN A 277 22.18 10.44 25.99
N LEU A 278 21.26 9.62 25.47
CA LEU A 278 19.82 9.92 25.50
C LEU A 278 19.28 9.96 26.93
N ARG A 279 19.68 9.02 27.80
CA ARG A 279 19.31 9.04 29.22
C ARG A 279 19.86 10.27 29.95
N ALA A 280 21.07 10.72 29.61
CA ALA A 280 21.61 11.96 30.15
C ALA A 280 20.81 13.19 29.67
N GLN A 281 20.37 13.20 28.41
CA GLN A 281 19.48 14.25 27.88
C GLN A 281 18.12 14.25 28.57
N GLU A 282 17.51 13.07 28.75
CA GLU A 282 16.25 12.89 29.48
C GLU A 282 16.36 13.43 30.92
N ALA A 283 17.40 13.02 31.66
CA ALA A 283 17.64 13.52 33.02
C ALA A 283 17.85 15.05 33.04
N GLY A 284 18.48 15.61 32.01
CA GLY A 284 18.62 17.06 31.84
C GLY A 284 17.27 17.77 31.65
N LEU A 285 16.41 17.22 30.78
CA LEU A 285 15.06 17.75 30.54
C LEU A 285 14.17 17.64 31.79
N GLN A 286 14.21 16.51 32.50
CA GLN A 286 13.48 16.31 33.75
C GLN A 286 13.90 17.30 34.84
N ARG A 287 15.21 17.57 34.99
CA ARG A 287 15.71 18.61 35.91
C ARG A 287 15.25 20.01 35.51
N ALA A 288 15.19 20.31 34.22
CA ALA A 288 14.69 21.60 33.75
C ALA A 288 13.18 21.74 34.02
N GLN A 289 12.42 20.66 33.88
CA GLN A 289 11.00 20.60 34.21
C GLN A 289 10.77 20.82 35.71
N SER A 290 11.49 20.08 36.58
CA SER A 290 11.36 20.23 38.03
C SER A 290 11.71 21.64 38.49
N LYS A 291 12.76 22.27 37.93
CA LYS A 291 13.09 23.69 38.18
C LYS A 291 11.97 24.64 37.76
N ALA A 292 11.33 24.39 36.62
CA ALA A 292 10.22 25.22 36.14
C ALA A 292 8.96 25.07 37.01
N ASP A 293 8.74 23.88 37.58
CA ASP A 293 7.62 23.59 38.47
C ASP A 293 7.85 24.14 39.87
N THR A 294 9.08 24.09 40.41
CA THR A 294 9.42 24.75 41.68
C THR A 294 9.24 26.26 41.59
N HIS A 295 9.66 26.89 40.48
CA HIS A 295 9.44 28.32 40.29
C HIS A 295 7.95 28.65 40.30
N LYS A 296 7.12 27.88 39.58
CA LYS A 296 5.67 28.10 39.53
C LYS A 296 5.03 28.03 40.93
N LYS A 297 5.36 27.01 41.73
CA LYS A 297 4.84 26.87 43.11
C LYS A 297 5.18 28.06 44.00
N MET A 298 6.32 28.71 43.76
CA MET A 298 6.75 29.91 44.50
C MET A 298 6.19 31.22 43.95
N THR A 299 5.53 31.22 42.78
CA THR A 299 4.95 32.44 42.18
C THR A 299 3.43 32.52 42.34
N GLU A 300 2.77 31.44 42.76
CA GLU A 300 1.34 31.41 43.07
C GLU A 300 1.15 31.71 44.56
N PHE A 301 1.00 33.00 44.91
CA PHE A 301 0.56 33.48 46.23
C PHE A 301 -0.82 34.11 46.12
#